data_AF-A0A932JK49-F1
#
_entry.id   AF-A0A932JK49-F1
#
_cell.length_a   1.000
_cell.length_b   1.000
_cell.length_c   1.000
_cell.angle_alpha   90.00
_cell.angle_beta   90.00
_cell.angle_gamma   90.00
#
_symmetry.space_group_name_H-M   'P 1'
#
loop_
_entity.id
_entity.type
_entity.pdbx_description
1 polymer ?
#
loop_
_entity_poly.entity_id
_entity_poly.type
_entity_poly.pdbx_seq_one_letter_code
_entity_poly.pdbx_strand_id
1 'polypeptide(L)'
;MRPALLAVLLALAPAAPAAEPSGNLLGGSLVEALAAIQKPELSGVFTYVGEKNTPRAFADLIARDPKAMKRYLEKIKNDMKVAEGATAWDHEVCATLVTYYNGPAIAGLKRPDAKRMKILNAGVLAPVKELQEIVSRRGR
;
A
#
# COMPACT_ATOMS: atom_id res chain seq x y z
N MET A 1 30.03 -41.14 -48.43
CA MET A 1 28.73 -40.49 -48.66
C MET A 1 28.14 -40.13 -47.30
N ARG A 2 27.80 -38.87 -47.07
CA ARG A 2 27.44 -38.26 -45.79
C ARG A 2 26.03 -38.69 -45.31
N PRO A 3 25.82 -39.05 -44.04
CA PRO A 3 24.52 -38.90 -43.40
C PRO A 3 24.44 -37.58 -42.62
N ALA A 4 23.30 -36.92 -42.78
CA ALA A 4 23.02 -35.55 -42.39
C ALA A 4 22.79 -35.38 -40.88
N LEU A 5 23.26 -34.25 -40.34
CA LEU A 5 22.90 -33.68 -39.06
C LEU A 5 21.41 -33.26 -39.09
N LEU A 6 20.57 -33.90 -38.29
CA LEU A 6 19.20 -33.45 -38.02
C LEU A 6 19.22 -32.55 -36.79
N ALA A 7 19.20 -31.23 -37.01
CA ALA A 7 19.02 -30.25 -35.95
C ALA A 7 17.52 -30.12 -35.63
N VAL A 8 17.10 -30.62 -34.47
CA VAL A 8 15.77 -30.36 -33.92
C VAL A 8 15.81 -29.00 -33.21
N LEU A 9 15.34 -27.97 -33.92
CA LEU A 9 15.04 -26.66 -33.35
C LEU A 9 13.71 -26.77 -32.58
N LEU A 10 13.79 -26.97 -31.26
CA LEU A 10 12.64 -26.76 -30.37
C LEU A 10 12.35 -25.26 -30.33
N ALA A 11 11.30 -24.84 -31.03
CA ALA A 11 10.73 -23.52 -30.87
C ALA A 11 10.08 -23.42 -29.47
N LEU A 12 10.78 -22.79 -28.52
CA LEU A 12 10.15 -22.31 -27.29
C LEU A 12 9.26 -21.13 -27.66
N ALA A 13 7.95 -21.36 -27.69
CA ALA A 13 6.95 -20.29 -27.71
C ALA A 13 7.15 -19.40 -26.47
N PRO A 14 7.09 -18.07 -26.59
CA PRO A 14 7.11 -17.20 -25.42
C PRO A 14 5.84 -17.46 -24.62
N ALA A 15 6.01 -17.87 -23.36
CA ALA A 15 4.92 -17.97 -22.41
C ALA A 15 4.28 -16.58 -22.28
N ALA A 16 3.04 -16.45 -22.74
CA ALA A 16 2.22 -15.28 -22.44
C ALA A 16 2.15 -15.14 -20.90
N PRO A 17 2.28 -13.93 -20.34
CA PRO A 17 2.06 -13.73 -18.92
C PRO A 17 0.63 -14.19 -18.60
N ALA A 18 0.52 -15.18 -17.72
CA ALA A 18 -0.76 -15.59 -17.19
C ALA A 18 -1.44 -14.35 -16.59
N ALA A 19 -2.55 -13.93 -17.20
CA ALA A 19 -3.41 -12.94 -16.61
C ALA A 19 -3.93 -13.54 -15.29
N GLU A 20 -3.40 -13.07 -14.17
CA GLU A 20 -3.91 -13.42 -12.86
C GLU A 20 -5.40 -13.04 -12.81
N PRO A 21 -6.27 -13.92 -12.28
CA PRO A 21 -7.69 -13.66 -12.21
C PRO A 21 -7.89 -12.42 -11.33
N SER A 22 -8.36 -11.33 -11.94
CA SER A 22 -8.64 -10.04 -11.33
C SER A 22 -9.93 -10.05 -10.50
N GLY A 23 -10.08 -11.09 -9.68
CA GLY A 23 -10.99 -11.13 -8.54
C GLY A 23 -10.23 -10.71 -7.28
N ASN A 24 -9.60 -9.53 -7.30
CA ASN A 24 -8.86 -9.02 -6.14
C ASN A 24 -9.85 -8.65 -5.04
N LEU A 25 -10.06 -9.58 -4.10
CA LEU A 25 -10.51 -9.24 -2.76
C LEU A 25 -9.62 -8.10 -2.26
N LEU A 26 -10.23 -6.95 -1.95
CA LEU A 26 -9.49 -5.81 -1.41
C LEU A 26 -8.78 -6.26 -0.13
N GLY A 27 -7.47 -6.01 -0.05
CA GLY A 27 -6.69 -6.32 1.14
C GLY A 27 -7.32 -5.66 2.37
N GLY A 28 -7.43 -6.41 3.47
CA GLY A 28 -8.10 -5.94 4.69
C GLY A 28 -7.55 -4.62 5.22
N SER A 29 -6.24 -4.37 5.06
CA SER A 29 -5.59 -3.12 5.50
C SER A 29 -6.10 -1.90 4.74
N LEU A 30 -6.34 -2.03 3.43
CA LEU A 30 -6.93 -0.97 2.62
C LEU A 30 -8.37 -0.69 3.06
N VAL A 31 -9.17 -1.73 3.28
CA VAL A 31 -10.57 -1.58 3.73
C VAL A 31 -10.61 -0.85 5.09
N GLU A 32 -9.77 -1.25 6.04
CA GLU A 32 -9.63 -0.54 7.32
C GLU A 32 -9.19 0.91 7.14
N ALA A 33 -8.21 1.17 6.26
CA ALA A 33 -7.71 2.51 6.02
C ALA A 33 -8.78 3.41 5.39
N LEU A 34 -9.56 2.90 4.44
CA LEU A 34 -10.71 3.60 3.84
C LEU A 34 -11.80 3.91 4.88
N ALA A 35 -12.11 2.94 5.77
CA ALA A 35 -13.03 3.17 6.87
C ALA A 35 -12.50 4.25 7.83
N ALA A 36 -11.22 4.22 8.17
CA ALA A 36 -10.60 5.19 9.08
C ALA A 36 -10.62 6.62 8.51
N ILE A 37 -10.43 6.80 7.20
CA ILE A 37 -10.56 8.12 6.56
C ILE A 37 -12.01 8.52 6.28
N GLN A 38 -12.97 7.64 6.59
CA GLN A 38 -14.41 7.78 6.33
C GLN A 38 -14.73 7.92 4.85
N LYS A 39 -14.08 7.10 4.01
CA LYS A 39 -14.36 6.99 2.58
C LYS A 39 -14.56 5.54 2.13
N PRO A 40 -15.42 4.74 2.80
CA PRO A 40 -15.65 3.35 2.40
C PRO A 40 -16.19 3.22 0.97
N GLU A 41 -16.85 4.24 0.43
CA GLU A 41 -17.37 4.29 -0.93
C GLU A 41 -16.29 4.20 -2.00
N LEU A 42 -15.03 4.54 -1.67
CA LEU A 42 -13.90 4.41 -2.60
C LEU A 42 -13.41 2.97 -2.76
N SER A 43 -13.88 2.02 -1.94
CA SER A 43 -13.51 0.61 -2.07
C SER A 43 -13.70 0.09 -3.50
N GLY A 44 -14.83 0.40 -4.14
CA GLY A 44 -15.10 0.02 -5.53
C GLY A 44 -14.20 0.70 -6.57
N VAL A 45 -13.52 1.80 -6.22
CA VAL A 45 -12.49 2.41 -7.09
C VAL A 45 -11.19 1.63 -6.98
N PHE A 46 -10.83 1.19 -5.77
CA PHE A 46 -9.61 0.43 -5.54
C PHE A 46 -9.65 -1.00 -6.08
N THR A 47 -10.82 -1.55 -6.45
CA THR A 47 -10.88 -2.86 -7.15
C THR A 47 -10.24 -2.81 -8.53
N TYR A 48 -10.11 -1.62 -9.13
CA TYR A 48 -9.41 -1.41 -10.40
C TYR A 48 -7.90 -1.17 -10.22
N VAL A 49 -7.43 -1.04 -8.98
CA VAL A 49 -6.02 -0.87 -8.66
C VAL A 49 -5.44 -2.24 -8.30
N GLY A 50 -4.43 -2.69 -9.04
CA GLY A 50 -3.73 -3.93 -8.70
C GLY A 50 -3.21 -3.89 -7.26
N GLU A 51 -3.32 -4.99 -6.52
CA GLU A 51 -3.09 -5.05 -5.07
C GLU A 51 -1.75 -4.41 -4.65
N LYS A 52 -0.68 -4.72 -5.38
CA LYS A 52 0.68 -4.17 -5.20
C LYS A 52 0.76 -2.64 -5.32
N ASN A 53 -0.18 -2.02 -6.03
CA ASN A 53 -0.24 -0.57 -6.23
C ASN A 53 -1.18 0.13 -5.24
N THR A 54 -1.97 -0.63 -4.46
CA THR A 54 -2.94 -0.05 -3.53
C THR A 54 -2.32 0.83 -2.44
N PRO A 55 -1.15 0.52 -1.83
CA PRO A 55 -0.54 1.42 -0.86
C PRO A 55 -0.19 2.77 -1.48
N ARG A 56 0.40 2.76 -2.68
CA ARG A 56 0.76 3.97 -3.41
C ARG A 56 -0.47 4.78 -3.82
N ALA A 57 -1.48 4.14 -4.38
CA ALA A 57 -2.72 4.82 -4.77
C ALA A 57 -3.43 5.44 -3.56
N PHE A 58 -3.42 4.74 -2.41
CA PHE A 58 -3.96 5.29 -1.18
C PHE A 58 -3.12 6.46 -0.65
N ALA A 59 -1.78 6.36 -0.69
CA ALA A 59 -0.89 7.46 -0.34
C ALA A 59 -1.18 8.70 -1.21
N ASP A 60 -1.35 8.55 -2.52
CA ASP A 60 -1.73 9.63 -3.44
C ASP A 60 -3.07 10.28 -3.05
N LEU A 61 -4.07 9.47 -2.69
CA LEU A 61 -5.38 9.94 -2.23
C LEU A 61 -5.23 10.82 -0.97
N ILE A 62 -4.57 10.31 0.06
CA ILE A 62 -4.48 11.02 1.34
C ILE A 62 -3.49 12.19 1.31
N ALA A 63 -2.46 12.13 0.46
CA ALA A 63 -1.52 13.24 0.24
C ALA A 63 -2.23 14.51 -0.26
N ARG A 64 -3.28 14.34 -1.07
CA ARG A 64 -4.09 15.43 -1.65
C ARG A 64 -5.26 15.87 -0.77
N ASP A 65 -5.60 15.09 0.26
CA ASP A 65 -6.70 15.38 1.18
C ASP A 65 -6.18 15.50 2.63
N PRO A 66 -5.94 16.74 3.11
CA PRO A 66 -5.42 16.97 4.47
C PRO A 66 -6.30 16.39 5.58
N LYS A 67 -7.62 16.27 5.37
CA LYS A 67 -8.53 15.68 6.37
C LYS A 67 -8.35 14.17 6.40
N ALA A 68 -8.29 13.52 5.23
CA ALA A 68 -8.02 12.09 5.14
C ALA A 68 -6.62 11.75 5.71
N MET A 69 -5.59 12.54 5.37
CA MET A 69 -4.25 12.40 5.95
C MET A 69 -4.29 12.44 7.48
N LYS A 70 -4.95 13.44 8.05
CA LYS A 70 -5.05 13.57 9.52
C LYS A 70 -5.67 12.32 10.15
N ARG A 71 -6.80 11.84 9.60
CA ARG A 71 -7.51 10.65 10.10
C ARG A 71 -6.68 9.38 9.98
N TYR A 72 -6.01 9.20 8.84
CA TYR A 72 -5.09 8.08 8.64
C TYR A 72 -3.95 8.09 9.66
N LEU A 73 -3.33 9.25 9.92
CA LEU A 73 -2.28 9.36 10.92
C LEU A 73 -2.78 9.12 12.35
N GLU A 74 -4.04 9.45 12.65
CA GLU A 74 -4.68 9.08 13.91
C GLU A 74 -4.86 7.57 14.04
N LYS A 75 -5.28 6.86 12.98
CA LYS A 75 -5.27 5.38 12.92
C LYS A 75 -3.87 4.83 13.20
N ILE A 76 -2.85 5.25 12.45
CA ILE A 76 -1.48 4.74 12.59
C ILE A 76 -0.94 4.98 14.00
N LYS A 77 -1.17 6.18 14.56
CA LYS A 77 -0.78 6.48 15.93
C LYS A 77 -1.47 5.55 16.93
N ASN A 78 -2.75 5.25 16.75
CA ASN A 78 -3.48 4.34 17.61
C ASN A 78 -2.96 2.91 17.49
N ASP A 79 -2.69 2.44 16.27
CA ASP A 79 -2.17 1.10 15.99
C ASP A 79 -0.81 0.90 16.65
N MET A 80 0.09 1.86 16.48
CA MET A 80 1.40 1.82 17.15
C MET A 80 1.28 1.89 18.67
N LYS A 81 0.26 2.56 19.21
CA LYS A 81 0.05 2.65 20.66
C LYS A 81 -0.52 1.35 21.26
N VAL A 82 -1.49 0.75 20.59
CA VAL A 82 -2.27 -0.39 21.13
C VAL A 82 -1.67 -1.72 20.72
N ALA A 83 -1.19 -1.80 19.49
CA ALA A 83 -0.64 -3.02 18.92
C ALA A 83 0.89 -3.00 18.83
N GLU A 84 1.57 -1.90 19.15
CA GLU A 84 3.03 -1.79 19.07
C GLU A 84 3.57 -2.12 17.65
N GLY A 85 2.80 -1.80 16.62
CA GLY A 85 3.18 -2.09 15.24
C GLY A 85 2.23 -1.50 14.22
N ALA A 86 2.56 -1.72 12.95
CA ALA A 86 1.74 -1.36 11.79
C ALA A 86 1.74 -2.52 10.79
N THR A 87 0.77 -2.57 9.88
CA THR A 87 0.79 -3.60 8.82
C THR A 87 1.90 -3.32 7.80
N ALA A 88 2.34 -4.34 7.07
CA ALA A 88 3.26 -4.16 5.94
C ALA A 88 2.71 -3.16 4.92
N TRP A 89 1.39 -3.20 4.71
CA TRP A 89 0.67 -2.28 3.85
C TRP A 89 0.74 -0.82 4.38
N ASP A 90 0.48 -0.61 5.67
CA ASP A 90 0.58 0.73 6.29
C ASP A 90 2.01 1.28 6.24
N HIS A 91 3.02 0.40 6.35
CA HIS A 91 4.44 0.73 6.15
C HIS A 91 4.71 1.29 4.77
N GLU A 92 4.25 0.60 3.73
CA GLU A 92 4.41 1.05 2.34
C GLU A 92 3.73 2.39 2.08
N VAL A 93 2.55 2.62 2.65
CA VAL A 93 1.88 3.93 2.59
C VAL A 93 2.74 5.00 3.27
N CYS A 94 3.20 4.75 4.50
CA CYS A 94 4.02 5.71 5.24
C CYS A 94 5.34 6.02 4.52
N ALA A 95 6.02 5.00 3.98
CA ALA A 95 7.25 5.14 3.23
C ALA A 95 7.02 5.95 1.95
N THR A 96 5.95 5.65 1.20
CA THR A 96 5.58 6.40 -0.01
C THR A 96 5.37 7.88 0.29
N LEU A 97 4.65 8.20 1.37
CA LEU A 97 4.42 9.59 1.79
C LEU A 97 5.71 10.30 2.22
N VAL A 98 6.58 9.61 2.97
CA VAL A 98 7.90 10.15 3.33
C VAL A 98 8.70 10.47 2.08
N THR A 99 8.69 9.59 1.07
CA THR A 99 9.33 9.84 -0.22
C THR A 99 8.72 11.05 -0.94
N TYR A 100 7.39 11.21 -0.95
CA TYR A 100 6.74 12.37 -1.57
C TYR A 100 7.15 13.69 -0.92
N TYR A 101 7.24 13.73 0.41
CA TYR A 101 7.53 14.97 1.14
C TYR A 101 9.01 15.29 1.30
N ASN A 102 9.90 14.32 1.08
CA ASN A 102 11.35 14.51 1.06
C ASN A 102 11.93 14.61 -0.36
N GLY A 103 11.16 14.25 -1.38
CA GLY A 103 11.52 14.40 -2.78
C GLY A 103 11.33 15.82 -3.32
N PRO A 104 11.47 16.00 -4.65
CA PRO A 104 11.17 17.27 -5.31
C PRO A 104 9.75 17.75 -5.00
N ALA A 105 9.57 19.07 -4.89
CA ALA A 105 8.26 19.65 -4.62
C ALA A 105 7.25 19.26 -5.73
N ILE A 106 6.20 18.54 -5.34
CA ILE A 106 5.11 18.16 -6.25
C ILE A 106 4.06 19.26 -6.22
N ALA A 107 3.69 19.79 -7.39
CA ALA A 107 2.67 20.82 -7.52
C ALA A 107 1.34 20.38 -6.88
N GLY A 108 0.76 21.25 -6.05
CA GLY A 108 -0.49 20.97 -5.35
C GLY A 108 -0.35 20.13 -4.08
N LEU A 109 0.84 19.59 -3.77
CA LEU A 109 1.09 18.84 -2.55
C LEU A 109 1.67 19.74 -1.46
N LYS A 110 0.92 19.94 -0.38
CA LYS A 110 1.41 20.68 0.79
C LYS A 110 2.15 19.75 1.73
N ARG A 111 3.38 20.13 2.11
CA ARG A 111 4.15 19.39 3.12
C ARG A 111 3.40 19.44 4.46
N PRO A 112 3.21 18.29 5.14
CA PRO A 112 2.57 18.27 6.44
C PRO A 112 3.50 18.87 7.51
N ASP A 113 2.91 19.26 8.65
CA ASP A 113 3.67 19.79 9.78
C ASP A 113 4.63 18.74 10.40
N ALA A 114 5.55 19.22 11.23
CA ALA A 114 6.57 18.37 11.86
C ALA A 114 5.97 17.23 12.71
N LYS A 115 4.81 17.45 13.32
CA LYS A 115 4.13 16.44 14.14
C LYS A 115 3.62 15.29 13.28
N ARG A 116 3.01 15.61 12.13
CA ARG A 116 2.55 14.62 11.15
C ARG A 116 3.71 13.90 10.49
N MET A 117 4.78 14.62 10.12
CA MET A 117 6.01 13.99 9.62
C MET A 117 6.62 13.02 10.64
N LYS A 118 6.60 13.35 11.94
CA LYS A 118 7.07 12.44 12.99
C LYS A 118 6.25 11.15 13.04
N ILE A 119 4.92 11.22 12.89
CA ILE A 119 4.05 10.03 12.86
C ILE A 119 4.35 9.17 11.62
N LEU A 120 4.52 9.79 10.46
CA LEU A 120 4.89 9.06 9.23
C LEU A 120 6.22 8.32 9.38
N ASN A 121 7.26 9.01 9.86
CA ASN A 121 8.56 8.38 10.10
C ASN A 121 8.48 7.28 11.16
N ALA A 122 7.68 7.46 12.21
CA ALA A 122 7.44 6.40 13.19
C ALA A 122 6.72 5.19 12.58
N GLY A 123 5.76 5.42 11.68
CA GLY A 123 5.08 4.36 10.93
C GLY A 123 6.02 3.55 10.07
N VAL A 124 7.00 4.19 9.40
CA VAL A 124 8.06 3.52 8.62
C VAL A 124 9.01 2.69 9.50
N LEU A 125 9.15 3.04 10.78
CA LEU A 125 10.06 2.37 11.70
C LEU A 125 9.36 1.38 12.65
N ALA A 126 8.04 1.29 12.59
CA ALA A 126 7.26 0.44 13.47
C ALA A 126 7.53 -1.04 13.18
N PRO A 127 7.43 -1.95 14.16
CA PRO A 127 7.40 -3.38 13.89
C PRO A 127 6.25 -3.73 12.93
N VAL A 128 6.52 -4.59 11.96
CA VAL A 128 5.48 -5.12 11.05
C VAL A 128 4.66 -6.17 11.80
N LYS A 129 3.34 -6.03 11.77
CA LYS A 129 2.39 -6.97 12.38
C LYS A 129 1.26 -7.33 11.42
N GLU A 130 0.71 -8.52 11.60
CA GLU A 130 -0.48 -8.95 10.86
C GLU A 130 -1.69 -8.11 11.25
N LEU A 131 -2.55 -7.80 10.27
CA LEU A 131 -3.73 -6.97 10.50
C LEU A 131 -4.62 -7.55 11.62
N GLN A 132 -4.81 -8.87 11.62
CA GLN A 132 -5.63 -9.56 12.63
C GLN A 132 -5.08 -9.36 14.05
N GLU A 133 -3.75 -9.35 14.22
CA GLU A 133 -3.14 -9.07 15.52
C GLU A 133 -3.47 -7.65 15.97
N ILE A 134 -3.31 -6.66 15.08
CA ILE A 134 -3.59 -5.26 15.38
C ILE A 134 -5.06 -5.08 15.78
N VAL A 135 -5.99 -5.60 14.97
CA VAL A 135 -7.43 -5.50 15.22
C VAL A 135 -7.81 -6.17 16.54
N SER A 136 -7.28 -7.36 16.82
CA SER A 136 -7.57 -8.09 18.06
C SER A 136 -7.16 -7.32 19.32
N ARG A 137 -6.08 -6.51 19.24
CA ARG A 137 -5.60 -5.69 20.35
C ARG A 137 -6.41 -4.40 20.52
N ARG A 138 -7.03 -3.86 19.46
CA ARG A 138 -7.94 -2.70 19.56
C ARG A 138 -9.27 -3.03 20.24
N GLY A 139 -9.72 -4.28 20.15
CA GLY A 139 -10.96 -4.76 20.77
C GLY A 139 -10.85 -5.10 22.26
N ARG A 140 -9.67 -4.94 22.85
CA ARG A 140 -9.41 -5.07 24.30
C ARG A 140 -9.25 -3.69 24.93
#